data_AF-B4LFD3-F1
#
_entry.id   AF-B4LFD3-F1
#
_cell.length_a   1.000
_cell.length_b   1.000
_cell.length_c   1.000
_cell.angle_alpha   90.00
_cell.angle_beta   90.00
_cell.angle_gamma   90.00
#
_symmetry.space_group_name_H-M   'P 1'
#
loop_
_entity.id
_entity.type
_entity.pdbx_description
1 polymer ?
#
loop_
_entity_poly.entity_id
_entity_poly.type
_entity_poly.pdbx_seq_one_letter_code
_entity_poly.pdbx_strand_id
1 'polypeptide(L)'
;MSTTPINIAPSPVEVQLLQGSQRQQQRSSWAKYGKCRIKKLLSSAAIFVALLLIAGAIYMHLKQKNHLGRLNIALATKENNVSEVILPFEVVTAPGVAALGSPLLSDDCLECIAATATDHKPAMCGPSPCSIYRISRPYWQDAIRLGQFIAAQDYESCVSNPECATETVRSFITSYARDCDGDGLILCRDHIMLHQLGPTGCLQRTLPAFSRNRMDVCLRQKELE
;
A
#
# COMPACT_ATOMS: atom_id res chain seq x y z
N MET A 1 -43.10 78.32 60.45
CA MET A 1 -41.84 78.18 59.68
C MET A 1 -41.82 76.80 59.07
N SER A 2 -42.37 76.67 57.86
CA SER A 2 -42.39 75.43 57.09
C SER A 2 -41.63 75.70 55.80
N THR A 3 -40.46 75.10 55.66
CA THR A 3 -39.71 75.10 54.41
C THR A 3 -39.90 73.74 53.76
N THR A 4 -40.88 73.66 52.87
CA THR A 4 -40.99 72.57 51.88
C THR A 4 -39.80 72.67 50.92
N PRO A 5 -38.97 71.62 50.77
CA PRO A 5 -37.96 71.58 49.72
C PRO A 5 -38.63 71.33 48.36
N ILE A 6 -38.30 72.19 47.41
CA ILE A 6 -38.68 72.12 46.00
C ILE A 6 -37.90 70.97 45.35
N ASN A 7 -38.61 70.00 44.77
CA ASN A 7 -38.02 68.96 43.93
C ASN A 7 -37.56 69.58 42.60
N ILE A 8 -36.25 69.76 42.44
CA ILE A 8 -35.64 70.18 41.19
C ILE A 8 -35.34 68.91 40.38
N ALA A 9 -36.01 68.77 39.23
CA ALA A 9 -35.71 67.71 38.28
C ALA A 9 -34.32 67.96 37.66
N PRO A 10 -33.51 66.91 37.45
CA PRO A 10 -32.16 67.04 36.90
C PRO A 10 -32.18 67.62 35.47
N SER A 11 -31.17 68.43 35.16
CA SER A 11 -31.06 69.11 33.86
C SER A 11 -30.82 68.11 32.71
N PRO A 12 -31.25 68.42 31.47
CA PRO A 12 -31.09 67.51 30.32
C PRO A 12 -29.65 67.06 30.05
N VAL A 13 -28.68 67.88 30.45
CA VAL A 13 -27.23 67.64 30.24
C VAL A 13 -26.70 66.56 31.19
N GLU A 14 -27.24 66.47 32.40
CA GLU A 14 -26.80 65.52 33.43
C GLU A 14 -27.33 64.10 33.18
N VAL A 15 -28.54 64.00 32.60
CA VAL A 15 -29.12 62.74 32.12
C VAL A 15 -28.32 62.17 30.94
N GLN A 16 -27.77 63.03 30.07
CA GLN A 16 -26.96 62.62 28.91
C GLN A 16 -25.57 62.08 29.31
N LEU A 17 -24.93 62.65 30.33
CA LEU A 17 -23.61 62.20 30.80
C LEU A 17 -23.67 60.82 31.50
N LEU A 18 -24.73 60.55 32.27
CA LEU A 18 -24.92 59.24 32.91
C LEU A 18 -25.31 58.13 31.92
N GLN A 19 -26.04 58.45 30.85
CA GLN A 19 -26.40 57.49 29.80
C GLN A 19 -25.25 57.14 28.84
N GLY A 20 -24.29 58.06 28.64
CA GLY A 20 -23.10 57.82 27.79
C GLY A 20 -22.10 56.82 28.38
N SER A 21 -21.89 56.87 29.70
CA SER A 21 -20.92 56.00 30.41
C SER A 21 -21.35 54.53 30.44
N GLN A 22 -22.64 54.24 30.66
CA GLN A 22 -23.13 52.85 30.72
C GLN A 22 -23.13 52.13 29.36
N ARG A 23 -23.37 52.83 28.25
CA ARG A 23 -23.35 52.24 26.89
C ARG A 23 -21.95 51.85 26.41
N GLN A 24 -20.89 52.53 26.85
CA GLN A 24 -19.51 52.16 26.52
C GLN A 24 -19.01 50.95 27.33
N GLN A 25 -19.41 50.84 28.60
CA GLN A 25 -18.97 49.74 29.47
C GLN A 25 -19.64 48.38 29.13
N GLN A 26 -20.87 48.39 28.59
CA GLN A 26 -21.53 47.17 28.10
C GLN A 26 -21.00 46.69 26.73
N ARG A 27 -20.62 47.57 25.80
CA ARG A 27 -20.07 47.16 24.47
C ARG A 27 -18.69 46.49 24.57
N SER A 28 -17.84 46.90 25.51
CA SER A 28 -16.51 46.30 25.69
C SER A 28 -16.57 44.87 26.25
N SER A 29 -17.56 44.58 27.11
CA SER A 29 -17.81 43.26 27.69
C SER A 29 -18.28 42.24 26.65
N TRP A 30 -19.28 42.57 25.85
CA TRP A 30 -19.85 41.65 24.84
C TRP A 30 -18.90 41.38 23.66
N ALA A 31 -18.09 42.37 23.26
CA ALA A 31 -17.04 42.18 22.26
C ALA A 31 -15.91 41.26 22.76
N LYS A 32 -15.61 41.25 24.08
CA LYS A 32 -14.56 40.42 24.68
C LYS A 32 -14.98 38.95 24.80
N TYR A 33 -16.25 38.68 25.14
CA TYR A 33 -16.80 37.33 25.23
C TYR A 33 -16.99 36.66 23.85
N GLY A 34 -17.43 37.39 22.82
CA GLY A 34 -17.48 36.90 21.44
C GLY A 34 -16.09 36.65 20.84
N LYS A 35 -15.14 37.56 21.08
CA LYS A 35 -13.76 37.45 20.57
C LYS A 35 -12.97 36.30 21.19
N CYS A 36 -13.25 35.93 22.45
CA CYS A 36 -12.61 34.78 23.10
C CYS A 36 -13.14 33.43 22.56
N ARG A 37 -14.45 33.34 22.30
CA ARG A 37 -15.07 32.12 21.74
C ARG A 37 -14.73 31.91 20.26
N ILE A 38 -14.71 32.97 19.47
CA ILE A 38 -14.29 32.92 18.05
C ILE A 38 -12.81 32.57 17.95
N LYS A 39 -11.93 33.09 18.81
CA LYS A 39 -10.52 32.68 18.85
C LYS A 39 -10.33 31.20 19.18
N LYS A 40 -11.13 30.64 20.11
CA LYS A 40 -11.12 29.20 20.41
C LYS A 40 -11.56 28.35 19.21
N LEU A 41 -12.60 28.78 18.49
CA LEU A 41 -13.10 28.08 17.29
C LEU A 41 -12.12 28.19 16.11
N LEU A 42 -11.52 29.36 15.89
CA LEU A 42 -10.48 29.53 14.87
C LEU A 42 -9.23 28.72 15.21
N SER A 43 -8.86 28.64 16.50
CA SER A 43 -7.75 27.82 16.96
C SER A 43 -8.04 26.33 16.78
N SER A 44 -9.25 25.85 17.11
CA SER A 44 -9.60 24.45 16.90
C SER A 44 -9.67 24.11 15.41
N ALA A 45 -10.28 24.97 14.59
CA ALA A 45 -10.35 24.79 13.15
C ALA A 45 -8.94 24.76 12.52
N ALA A 46 -8.03 25.64 12.95
CA ALA A 46 -6.64 25.63 12.50
C ALA A 46 -5.92 24.31 12.85
N ILE A 47 -6.15 23.75 14.04
CA ILE A 47 -5.59 22.46 14.44
C ILE A 47 -6.16 21.33 13.58
N PHE A 48 -7.47 21.29 13.35
CA PHE A 48 -8.08 20.29 12.47
C PHE A 48 -7.57 20.38 11.04
N VAL A 49 -7.44 21.58 10.48
CA VAL A 49 -6.87 21.78 9.13
C VAL A 49 -5.43 21.31 9.09
N ALA A 50 -4.61 21.64 10.09
CA ALA A 50 -3.23 21.17 10.17
C ALA A 50 -3.14 19.64 10.25
N LEU A 51 -4.00 18.99 11.05
CA LEU A 51 -4.06 17.53 11.13
C LEU A 51 -4.47 16.89 9.79
N LEU A 52 -5.44 17.47 9.08
CA LEU A 52 -5.84 17.00 7.74
C LEU A 52 -4.73 17.16 6.71
N LEU A 53 -3.98 18.26 6.76
CA LEU A 53 -2.83 18.48 5.88
C LEU A 53 -1.67 17.52 6.20
N ILE A 54 -1.38 17.26 7.48
CA ILE A 54 -0.36 16.28 7.90
C ILE A 54 -0.78 14.87 7.50
N ALA A 55 -2.01 14.46 7.80
CA ALA A 55 -2.56 13.16 7.41
C ALA A 55 -2.58 13.01 5.88
N GLY A 56 -2.96 14.06 5.15
CA GLY A 56 -2.93 14.10 3.69
C GLY A 56 -1.52 13.99 3.12
N ALA A 57 -0.53 14.69 3.70
CA ALA A 57 0.87 14.59 3.29
C ALA A 57 1.44 13.19 3.55
N ILE A 58 1.19 12.62 4.74
CA ILE A 58 1.57 11.24 5.07
C ILE A 58 0.90 10.27 4.10
N TYR A 59 -0.41 10.41 3.86
CA TYR A 59 -1.16 9.57 2.94
C TYR A 59 -0.62 9.67 1.50
N MET A 60 -0.29 10.87 1.03
CA MET A 60 0.35 11.07 -0.28
C MET A 60 1.74 10.43 -0.32
N HIS A 61 2.57 10.56 0.72
CA HIS A 61 3.88 9.89 0.80
C HIS A 61 3.77 8.36 0.85
N LEU A 62 2.75 7.80 1.51
CA LEU A 62 2.48 6.37 1.53
C LEU A 62 1.95 5.87 0.18
N LYS A 63 1.10 6.65 -0.50
CA LYS A 63 0.55 6.31 -1.81
C LYS A 63 1.56 6.50 -2.96
N GLN A 64 2.50 7.43 -2.81
CA GLN A 64 3.48 7.80 -3.85
C GLN A 64 4.57 6.74 -4.06
N LYS A 65 4.69 5.73 -3.19
CA LYS A 65 5.61 4.60 -3.39
C LYS A 65 5.15 3.55 -4.41
N ASN A 66 3.94 3.66 -4.97
CA ASN A 66 3.40 2.64 -5.88
C ASN A 66 3.41 3.02 -7.37
N HIS A 67 4.10 4.08 -7.78
CA HIS A 67 4.07 4.52 -9.19
C HIS A 67 5.39 5.05 -9.76
N LEU A 68 6.53 4.40 -9.51
CA LEU A 68 7.74 4.62 -10.30
C LEU A 68 8.37 3.29 -10.72
N GLY A 69 7.83 2.73 -11.81
CA GLY A 69 8.33 1.50 -12.41
C GLY A 69 8.10 1.47 -13.92
N ARG A 70 8.54 2.51 -14.64
CA ARG A 70 8.82 2.45 -16.09
C ARG A 70 9.90 3.47 -16.45
N LEU A 71 11.17 3.12 -16.20
CA LEU A 71 12.25 3.66 -17.00
C LEU A 71 12.49 2.67 -18.15
N ASN A 72 11.89 2.98 -19.30
CA ASN A 72 12.06 2.22 -20.53
C ASN A 72 13.36 2.67 -21.18
N ILE A 73 14.50 2.07 -20.80
CA ILE A 73 15.74 2.27 -21.53
C ILE A 73 15.76 1.27 -22.68
N ALA A 74 15.42 1.73 -23.88
CA ALA A 74 15.71 1.00 -25.10
C ALA A 74 17.24 1.01 -25.31
N LEU A 75 17.92 -0.02 -24.82
CA LEU A 75 19.28 -0.31 -25.25
C LEU A 75 19.22 -1.23 -26.47
N ALA A 76 19.26 -0.60 -27.64
CA ALA A 76 19.70 -1.26 -28.85
C ALA A 76 21.20 -1.56 -28.70
N THR A 77 21.55 -2.80 -28.39
CA THR A 77 22.92 -3.28 -28.58
C THR A 77 22.90 -4.58 -29.38
N LYS A 78 23.49 -4.44 -30.56
CA LYS A 78 23.76 -5.41 -31.61
C LYS A 78 24.58 -6.60 -31.09
N GLU A 79 24.30 -7.77 -31.66
CA GLU A 79 24.97 -9.05 -31.44
C GLU A 79 26.50 -8.99 -31.39
N ASN A 80 27.09 -9.77 -30.47
CA ASN A 80 28.06 -10.85 -30.70
C ASN A 80 29.15 -10.93 -29.61
N ASN A 81 29.36 -12.16 -29.14
CA ASN A 81 30.52 -12.71 -28.44
C ASN A 81 30.79 -12.33 -26.97
N VAL A 82 30.84 -13.41 -26.19
CA VAL A 82 31.31 -13.53 -24.81
C VAL A 82 32.73 -12.96 -24.68
N SER A 83 32.95 -12.12 -23.68
CA SER A 83 34.26 -11.93 -23.05
C SER A 83 34.07 -11.45 -21.62
N GLU A 84 34.60 -12.27 -20.71
CA GLU A 84 34.76 -12.12 -19.27
C GLU A 84 35.24 -10.71 -18.87
N VAL A 85 34.51 -10.03 -17.98
CA VAL A 85 34.94 -8.75 -17.40
C VAL A 85 35.62 -9.02 -16.07
N ILE A 86 36.94 -9.10 -16.10
CA ILE A 86 37.80 -9.08 -14.90
C ILE A 86 37.96 -7.62 -14.47
N LEU A 87 37.45 -7.26 -13.28
CA LEU A 87 37.67 -5.95 -12.65
C LEU A 87 38.85 -6.03 -11.67
N PRO A 88 39.88 -5.16 -11.77
CA PRO A 88 40.99 -5.15 -10.83
C PRO A 88 40.67 -4.28 -9.60
N PHE A 89 40.66 -4.94 -8.44
CA PHE A 89 40.98 -4.48 -7.08
C PHE A 89 40.24 -3.30 -6.40
N GLU A 90 39.67 -3.70 -5.24
CA GLU A 90 39.27 -3.06 -3.98
C GLU A 90 39.01 -1.55 -3.81
N VAL A 91 37.75 -1.23 -3.49
CA VAL A 91 37.39 -0.12 -2.59
C VAL A 91 36.57 -0.69 -1.43
N VAL A 92 37.15 -0.70 -0.24
CA VAL A 92 36.48 -1.00 1.03
C VAL A 92 35.63 0.20 1.43
N THR A 93 34.30 0.07 1.42
CA THR A 93 33.37 0.67 2.42
C THR A 93 31.94 0.14 2.25
N ALA A 94 31.45 -0.56 3.29
CA ALA A 94 30.06 -0.93 3.65
C ALA A 94 29.18 -1.76 2.67
N PRO A 95 28.61 -2.90 3.10
CA PRO A 95 27.64 -3.67 2.31
C PRO A 95 26.28 -2.98 2.38
N GLY A 96 25.79 -2.48 1.24
CA GLY A 96 24.59 -1.64 1.18
C GLY A 96 23.80 -1.83 -0.10
N VAL A 97 23.33 -3.06 -0.29
CA VAL A 97 22.20 -3.50 -1.12
C VAL A 97 22.30 -3.15 -2.61
N ALA A 98 22.74 -4.14 -3.39
CA ALA A 98 22.40 -4.22 -4.80
C ALA A 98 20.87 -4.05 -4.94
N ALA A 99 20.43 -3.01 -5.64
CA ALA A 99 19.07 -2.92 -6.13
C ALA A 99 18.88 -4.02 -7.18
N LEU A 100 18.67 -5.24 -6.70
CA LEU A 100 18.22 -6.36 -7.50
C LEU A 100 16.90 -5.91 -8.14
N GLY A 101 16.82 -6.00 -9.47
CA GLY A 101 15.52 -5.99 -10.15
C GLY A 101 14.58 -6.98 -9.45
N SER A 102 13.26 -6.75 -9.54
CA SER A 102 12.23 -7.60 -8.92
C SER A 102 12.74 -9.03 -8.85
N PRO A 103 12.99 -9.59 -7.65
CA PRO A 103 13.70 -10.85 -7.55
C PRO A 103 12.91 -11.82 -8.39
N LEU A 104 13.54 -12.29 -9.47
CA LEU A 104 13.01 -13.36 -10.29
C LEU A 104 12.54 -14.42 -9.31
N LEU A 105 11.26 -14.78 -9.41
CA LEU A 105 10.66 -15.76 -8.52
C LEU A 105 11.58 -16.99 -8.49
N SER A 106 12.20 -17.24 -7.34
CA SER A 106 13.25 -18.23 -7.18
C SER A 106 12.69 -19.63 -7.39
N ASP A 107 13.55 -20.55 -7.85
CA ASP A 107 13.15 -21.94 -8.06
C ASP A 107 12.76 -22.62 -6.73
N ASP A 108 13.43 -22.28 -5.63
CA ASP A 108 13.03 -22.72 -4.29
C ASP A 108 11.63 -22.23 -3.91
N CYS A 109 11.29 -20.99 -4.27
CA CYS A 109 9.94 -20.49 -4.02
C CYS A 109 8.89 -21.16 -4.91
N LEU A 110 9.22 -21.45 -6.18
CA LEU A 110 8.36 -22.24 -7.07
C LEU A 110 8.08 -23.63 -6.51
N GLU A 111 9.09 -24.30 -5.94
CA GLU A 111 8.90 -25.57 -5.23
C GLU A 111 7.93 -25.40 -4.06
N CYS A 112 8.05 -24.36 -3.24
CA CYS A 112 7.10 -24.14 -2.15
C CYS A 112 5.68 -23.79 -2.61
N ILE A 113 5.52 -23.12 -3.75
CA ILE A 113 4.22 -22.91 -4.39
C ILE A 113 3.60 -24.27 -4.76
N ALA A 114 4.36 -25.15 -5.42
CA ALA A 114 3.90 -26.48 -5.81
C ALA A 114 3.61 -27.39 -4.59
N ALA A 115 4.49 -27.38 -3.58
CA ALA A 115 4.30 -28.08 -2.32
C ALA A 115 2.97 -27.68 -1.67
N THR A 116 2.68 -26.38 -1.64
CA THR A 116 1.45 -25.83 -1.06
C THR A 116 0.21 -26.20 -1.88
N ALA A 117 0.30 -26.09 -3.22
CA ALA A 117 -0.83 -26.33 -4.13
C ALA A 117 -1.23 -27.81 -4.20
N THR A 118 -0.25 -28.70 -4.31
CA THR A 118 -0.49 -30.12 -4.61
C THR A 118 0.33 -31.11 -3.81
N ASP A 119 1.31 -30.68 -3.02
CA ASP A 119 2.35 -31.58 -2.49
C ASP A 119 3.09 -32.30 -3.62
N HIS A 120 3.47 -31.51 -4.64
CA HIS A 120 4.20 -31.95 -5.85
C HIS A 120 3.50 -33.07 -6.65
N LYS A 121 2.19 -33.27 -6.43
CA LYS A 121 1.40 -34.30 -7.12
C LYS A 121 0.60 -33.68 -8.26
N PRO A 122 0.83 -34.07 -9.52
CA PRO A 122 0.06 -33.54 -10.62
C PRO A 122 -1.43 -33.86 -10.45
N ALA A 123 -2.29 -32.86 -10.69
CA ALA A 123 -3.74 -33.07 -10.78
C ALA A 123 -4.11 -33.63 -12.15
N MET A 124 -5.38 -34.00 -12.40
CA MET A 124 -5.85 -34.41 -13.72
C MET A 124 -6.55 -33.25 -14.44
N CYS A 125 -6.12 -32.94 -15.67
CA CYS A 125 -6.68 -31.90 -16.57
C CYS A 125 -7.35 -32.58 -17.77
N GLY A 126 -8.37 -33.40 -17.51
CA GLY A 126 -8.98 -34.25 -18.53
C GLY A 126 -8.23 -35.58 -18.69
N PRO A 127 -7.83 -35.99 -19.91
CA PRO A 127 -7.15 -37.27 -20.14
C PRO A 127 -5.67 -37.27 -19.71
N SER A 128 -5.08 -36.09 -19.49
CA SER A 128 -3.66 -35.93 -19.14
C SER A 128 -3.50 -35.27 -17.78
N PRO A 129 -2.41 -35.55 -17.05
CA PRO A 129 -2.09 -34.84 -15.82
C PRO A 129 -1.77 -33.36 -16.10
N CYS A 130 -2.31 -32.47 -15.26
CA CYS A 130 -1.87 -31.08 -15.14
C CYS A 130 -0.51 -30.99 -14.44
N SER A 131 0.11 -29.82 -14.55
CA SER A 131 1.20 -29.37 -13.69
C SER A 131 0.83 -29.38 -12.20
N ILE A 132 1.88 -29.42 -11.38
CA ILE A 132 1.86 -29.39 -9.91
C ILE A 132 1.33 -28.07 -9.31
N TYR A 133 1.10 -27.05 -10.14
CA TYR A 133 0.68 -25.72 -9.71
C TYR A 133 -0.85 -25.54 -9.65
N ARG A 134 -1.66 -26.50 -10.12
CA ARG A 134 -3.15 -26.36 -10.17
C ARG A 134 -3.62 -25.01 -10.76
N ILE A 135 -2.96 -24.58 -11.83
CA ILE A 135 -3.32 -23.36 -12.54
C ILE A 135 -4.75 -23.49 -13.05
N SER A 136 -5.58 -22.47 -12.84
CA SER A 136 -6.94 -22.39 -13.37
C SER A 136 -6.98 -21.59 -14.66
N ARG A 137 -8.03 -21.74 -15.49
CA ARG A 137 -8.20 -20.92 -16.70
C ARG A 137 -8.10 -19.41 -16.46
N PRO A 138 -8.81 -18.79 -15.49
CA PRO A 138 -8.70 -17.35 -15.27
C PRO A 138 -7.28 -16.94 -14.84
N TYR A 139 -6.61 -17.75 -14.01
CA TYR A 139 -5.20 -17.52 -13.63
C TYR A 139 -4.30 -17.46 -14.88
N TRP A 140 -4.42 -18.44 -15.78
CA TRP A 140 -3.66 -18.49 -17.03
C TRP A 140 -3.98 -17.31 -17.96
N GLN A 141 -5.25 -16.94 -18.09
CA GLN A 141 -5.67 -15.78 -18.89
C GLN A 141 -5.08 -14.47 -18.37
N ASP A 142 -5.05 -14.28 -17.05
CA ASP A 142 -4.46 -13.08 -16.44
C ASP A 142 -2.94 -13.06 -16.62
N ALA A 143 -2.27 -14.22 -16.46
CA ALA A 143 -0.83 -14.36 -16.68
C ALA A 143 -0.40 -14.00 -18.11
N ILE A 144 -1.23 -14.31 -19.12
CA ILE A 144 -0.96 -13.94 -20.52
C ILE A 144 -1.21 -12.45 -20.75
N ARG A 145 -2.33 -11.93 -20.22
CA ARG A 145 -2.78 -10.57 -20.49
C ARG A 145 -1.86 -9.51 -19.85
N LEU A 146 -1.38 -9.80 -18.64
CA LEU A 146 -0.63 -8.84 -17.82
C LEU A 146 0.87 -9.10 -17.83
N GLY A 147 1.28 -10.23 -18.38
CA GLY A 147 2.66 -10.69 -18.42
C GLY A 147 3.44 -10.28 -19.65
N GLN A 148 4.72 -10.62 -19.63
CA GLN A 148 5.59 -10.65 -20.81
C GLN A 148 5.60 -12.04 -21.49
N PHE A 149 4.77 -12.96 -20.98
CA PHE A 149 4.66 -14.33 -21.46
C PHE A 149 3.88 -14.40 -22.77
N ILE A 150 4.52 -14.89 -23.83
CA ILE A 150 3.82 -15.31 -25.05
C ILE A 150 3.41 -16.76 -24.84
N ALA A 151 2.14 -17.00 -24.50
CA ALA A 151 1.64 -18.35 -24.34
C ALA A 151 1.74 -19.17 -25.62
N ALA A 152 2.26 -20.39 -25.49
CA ALA A 152 2.08 -21.42 -26.48
C ALA A 152 0.65 -21.98 -26.38
N GLN A 153 -0.05 -22.05 -27.52
CA GLN A 153 -1.22 -22.92 -27.75
C GLN A 153 -2.49 -22.50 -26.99
N ASP A 154 -3.09 -23.43 -26.25
CA ASP A 154 -4.31 -23.32 -25.47
C ASP A 154 -4.04 -23.65 -23.99
N TYR A 155 -5.03 -23.42 -23.13
CA TYR A 155 -4.90 -23.62 -21.69
C TYR A 155 -4.51 -25.06 -21.31
N GLU A 156 -5.18 -26.08 -21.86
CA GLU A 156 -4.95 -27.47 -21.52
C GLU A 156 -3.55 -27.94 -21.91
N SER A 157 -3.13 -27.57 -23.13
CA SER A 157 -1.76 -27.83 -23.61
C SER A 157 -0.72 -27.15 -22.72
N CYS A 158 -0.97 -25.90 -22.31
CA CYS A 158 -0.05 -25.17 -21.45
C CYS A 158 0.04 -25.73 -20.03
N VAL A 159 -1.09 -25.97 -19.37
CA VAL A 159 -1.07 -26.45 -17.97
C VAL A 159 -0.55 -27.88 -17.85
N SER A 160 -0.56 -28.66 -18.92
CA SER A 160 0.04 -30.00 -18.99
C SER A 160 1.54 -29.97 -19.30
N ASN A 161 2.07 -28.85 -19.82
CA ASN A 161 3.49 -28.67 -20.11
C ASN A 161 4.20 -28.01 -18.90
N PRO A 162 5.23 -28.64 -18.29
CA PRO A 162 5.89 -28.10 -17.11
C PRO A 162 6.52 -26.71 -17.30
N GLU A 163 7.10 -26.44 -18.46
CA GLU A 163 7.73 -25.15 -18.77
C GLU A 163 6.68 -24.05 -18.92
N CYS A 164 5.62 -24.31 -19.69
CA CYS A 164 4.51 -23.38 -19.89
C CYS A 164 3.78 -23.07 -18.59
N ALA A 165 3.56 -24.09 -17.75
CA ALA A 165 2.96 -23.92 -16.44
C ALA A 165 3.85 -23.09 -15.49
N THR A 166 5.16 -23.37 -15.45
CA THR A 166 6.11 -22.61 -14.63
C THR A 166 6.14 -21.14 -15.04
N GLU A 167 6.20 -20.87 -16.35
CA GLU A 167 6.22 -19.50 -16.85
C GLU A 167 4.88 -18.78 -16.61
N THR A 168 3.77 -19.51 -16.70
CA THR A 168 2.45 -18.98 -16.30
C THR A 168 2.44 -18.54 -14.83
N VAL A 169 3.04 -19.32 -13.93
CA VAL A 169 3.17 -18.94 -12.50
C VAL A 169 4.05 -17.72 -12.34
N ARG A 170 5.26 -17.71 -12.93
CA ARG A 170 6.19 -16.57 -12.86
C ARG A 170 5.54 -15.28 -13.35
N SER A 171 4.88 -15.34 -14.51
CA SER A 171 4.19 -14.21 -15.11
C SER A 171 3.08 -13.68 -14.20
N PHE A 172 2.19 -14.55 -13.71
CA PHE A 172 1.10 -14.15 -12.82
C PHE A 172 1.62 -13.52 -11.51
N ILE A 173 2.59 -14.16 -10.86
CA ILE A 173 3.17 -13.64 -9.62
C ILE A 173 3.82 -12.29 -9.87
N THR A 174 4.59 -12.13 -10.95
CA THR A 174 5.22 -10.85 -11.30
C THR A 174 4.19 -9.75 -11.55
N SER A 175 3.07 -10.07 -12.21
CA SER A 175 2.00 -9.09 -12.49
C SER A 175 1.22 -8.67 -11.24
N TYR A 176 1.12 -9.53 -10.24
CA TYR A 176 0.28 -9.29 -9.07
C TYR A 176 1.02 -9.20 -7.73
N ALA A 177 2.35 -9.33 -7.69
CA ALA A 177 3.15 -9.29 -6.47
C ALA A 177 2.76 -8.11 -5.57
N ARG A 178 2.48 -8.41 -4.30
CA ARG A 178 2.07 -7.48 -3.25
C ARG A 178 2.25 -8.17 -1.90
N ASP A 179 2.34 -7.36 -0.85
CA ASP A 179 2.27 -7.82 0.53
C ASP A 179 0.86 -8.38 0.79
N CYS A 180 0.78 -9.69 1.02
CA CYS A 180 -0.46 -10.43 1.22
C CYS A 180 -0.70 -10.76 2.70
N ASP A 181 0.34 -10.85 3.53
CA ASP A 181 0.20 -11.14 4.96
C ASP A 181 0.28 -9.92 5.88
N GLY A 182 0.65 -8.76 5.33
CA GLY A 182 0.67 -7.46 5.99
C GLY A 182 1.93 -7.18 6.81
N ASP A 183 3.02 -7.90 6.57
CA ASP A 183 4.29 -7.72 7.30
C ASP A 183 5.17 -6.58 6.76
N GLY A 184 4.80 -5.99 5.63
CA GLY A 184 5.50 -4.88 4.97
C GLY A 184 6.62 -5.31 4.01
N LEU A 185 6.83 -6.60 3.80
CA LEU A 185 7.75 -7.18 2.84
C LEU A 185 6.96 -7.91 1.73
N ILE A 186 7.64 -8.24 0.63
CA ILE A 186 7.07 -9.07 -0.44
C ILE A 186 8.04 -10.23 -0.64
N LEU A 187 7.75 -11.34 0.02
CA LEU A 187 8.60 -12.53 0.10
C LEU A 187 7.89 -13.75 -0.51
N CYS A 188 8.53 -14.93 -0.42
CA CYS A 188 7.96 -16.15 -0.97
C CYS A 188 6.61 -16.51 -0.34
N ARG A 189 6.42 -16.20 0.95
CA ARG A 189 5.14 -16.36 1.66
C ARG A 189 4.00 -15.62 0.93
N ASP A 190 4.23 -14.38 0.52
CA ASP A 190 3.25 -13.59 -0.24
C ASP A 190 2.97 -14.19 -1.61
N HIS A 191 4.01 -14.64 -2.31
CA HIS A 191 3.85 -15.27 -3.62
C HIS A 191 3.01 -16.56 -3.52
N ILE A 192 3.22 -17.36 -2.47
CA ILE A 192 2.41 -18.56 -2.21
C ILE A 192 0.96 -18.17 -1.89
N MET A 193 0.74 -17.20 -1.02
CA MET A 193 -0.61 -16.72 -0.70
C MET A 193 -1.34 -16.17 -1.92
N LEU A 194 -0.64 -15.39 -2.74
CA LEU A 194 -1.14 -14.85 -4.00
C LEU A 194 -1.51 -15.96 -4.98
N HIS A 195 -0.69 -17.00 -5.10
CA HIS A 195 -0.98 -18.14 -5.97
C HIS A 195 -2.23 -18.91 -5.51
N GLN A 196 -2.34 -19.21 -4.21
CA GLN A 196 -3.43 -20.02 -3.66
C GLN A 196 -4.76 -19.28 -3.59
N LEU A 197 -4.74 -17.96 -3.35
CA LEU A 197 -5.93 -17.17 -3.04
C LEU A 197 -6.31 -16.19 -4.17
N GLY A 198 -5.42 -15.97 -5.13
CA GLY A 198 -5.58 -14.98 -6.19
C GLY A 198 -5.40 -13.53 -5.72
N PRO A 199 -5.51 -12.54 -6.63
CA PRO A 199 -5.05 -11.17 -6.38
C PRO A 199 -5.88 -10.42 -5.34
N THR A 200 -7.18 -10.72 -5.25
CA THR A 200 -8.09 -10.14 -4.26
C THR A 200 -8.15 -11.00 -2.99
N GLY A 201 -8.09 -12.33 -3.14
CA GLY A 201 -8.20 -13.24 -2.02
C GLY A 201 -7.01 -13.18 -1.09
N CYS A 202 -5.79 -12.91 -1.58
CA CYS A 202 -4.60 -12.87 -0.73
C CYS A 202 -4.69 -11.77 0.35
N LEU A 203 -5.39 -10.67 0.06
CA LEU A 203 -5.58 -9.55 1.00
C LEU A 203 -6.76 -9.74 1.98
N GLN A 204 -7.61 -10.74 1.76
CA GLN A 204 -8.91 -10.86 2.44
C GLN A 204 -9.09 -12.18 3.17
N ARG A 205 -8.33 -13.20 2.79
CA ARG A 205 -8.52 -14.57 3.25
C ARG A 205 -7.21 -15.13 3.73
N THR A 206 -7.31 -16.13 4.59
CA THR A 206 -6.16 -16.90 5.03
C THR A 206 -6.14 -18.27 4.39
N LEU A 207 -4.95 -18.84 4.21
CA LEU A 207 -4.81 -20.21 3.74
C LEU A 207 -5.52 -21.20 4.69
N PRO A 208 -6.21 -22.22 4.16
CA PRO A 208 -6.67 -23.36 4.95
C PRO A 208 -5.51 -24.01 5.71
N ALA A 209 -5.79 -24.57 6.89
CA ALA A 209 -4.76 -25.11 7.79
C ALA A 209 -3.81 -26.11 7.11
N PHE A 210 -4.35 -26.97 6.24
CA PHE A 210 -3.55 -27.95 5.51
C PHE A 210 -2.57 -27.32 4.51
N SER A 211 -3.02 -26.36 3.70
CA SER A 211 -2.16 -25.62 2.77
C SER A 211 -1.14 -24.77 3.54
N ARG A 212 -1.56 -24.12 4.63
CA ARG A 212 -0.65 -23.35 5.50
C ARG A 212 0.46 -24.24 6.06
N ASN A 213 0.14 -25.42 6.57
CA ASN A 213 1.14 -26.35 7.09
C ASN A 213 2.15 -26.77 6.01
N ARG A 214 1.69 -27.04 4.77
CA ARG A 214 2.59 -27.35 3.64
C ARG A 214 3.52 -26.20 3.30
N MET A 215 2.97 -24.98 3.26
CA MET A 215 3.75 -23.76 3.05
C MET A 215 4.82 -23.59 4.14
N ASP A 216 4.43 -23.62 5.42
CA ASP A 216 5.35 -23.39 6.54
C ASP A 216 6.42 -24.49 6.65
N VAL A 217 6.12 -25.73 6.26
CA VAL A 217 7.14 -26.81 6.18
C VAL A 217 8.15 -26.51 5.07
N CYS A 218 7.69 -26.15 3.88
CA CYS A 218 8.60 -25.89 2.77
C CYS A 218 9.47 -24.65 2.99
N LEU A 219 8.88 -23.54 3.44
CA LEU A 219 9.62 -22.30 3.69
C LEU A 219 10.75 -22.52 4.70
N ARG A 220 10.50 -23.29 5.76
CA ARG A 220 11.53 -23.67 6.74
C ARG A 220 12.63 -24.54 6.15
N GLN A 221 12.27 -25.53 5.32
CA GLN A 221 13.25 -26.41 4.69
C GLN A 221 14.14 -25.69 3.67
N LYS A 222 13.62 -24.63 3.05
CA LYS A 222 14.31 -23.84 2.03
C LYS A 222 14.93 -22.55 2.58
N GLU A 223 14.81 -22.30 3.89
CA GLU A 223 15.33 -21.09 4.55
C GLU A 223 14.77 -19.79 3.93
N LEU A 224 13.46 -19.78 3.62
CA LEU A 224 12.73 -18.69 2.96
C LEU A 224 11.71 -17.97 3.88
N GLU A 225 11.87 -18.07 5.20
CA GLU A 225 10.97 -17.42 6.18
C GLU A 225 11.03 -15.89 6.17
#